data_AF-A0AAD7HLS0-F1
#
_entry.id   AF-A0AAD7HLS0-F1
#
_cell.length_a   1.000
_cell.length_b   1.000
_cell.length_c   1.000
_cell.angle_alpha   90.00
_cell.angle_beta   90.00
_cell.angle_gamma   90.00
#
_symmetry.space_group_name_H-M   'P 1'
#
loop_
_entity.id
_entity.type
_entity.pdbx_description
1 polymer ?
#
loop_
_entity_poly.entity_id
_entity_poly.type
_entity_poly.pdbx_seq_one_letter_code
_entity_poly.pdbx_strand_id
1 'polypeptide(L)'
;MAALGTKQFLAVAPDITSAQAALTDIQLVLRGPSRGKSGGFIPPDLSPWVRARMEGIRSDLAQYTNPNSATYGRWGLSARQAAIAAGRDVYCARCFANLSREYIASRKVLPINPYGKWKQSMMADEDLANDVREQLQELGKFITADKLVDYLSREDVMNKHGLDKKISVRTARRYLNELGYRYVLSSHSS
;
A
#
# COMPACT_ATOMS: atom_id res chain seq x y z
N MET A 1 26.90 -13.79 -14.65
CA MET A 1 27.20 -12.69 -15.61
C MET A 1 25.89 -12.27 -16.24
N ALA A 2 25.44 -11.02 -16.32
CA ALA A 2 26.06 -9.72 -16.09
C ALA A 2 25.02 -8.76 -15.47
N ALA A 3 25.41 -8.07 -14.39
CA ALA A 3 24.69 -6.94 -13.83
C ALA A 3 25.42 -5.66 -14.26
N LEU A 4 25.25 -5.24 -15.51
CA LEU A 4 25.78 -3.99 -16.04
C LEU A 4 24.79 -3.45 -17.07
N GLY A 5 24.05 -2.39 -16.75
CA GLY A 5 23.34 -1.64 -17.79
C GLY A 5 22.07 -0.87 -17.43
N THR A 6 21.92 -0.22 -16.27
CA THR A 6 20.70 0.60 -16.03
C THR A 6 20.97 1.91 -15.27
N LYS A 7 22.03 2.64 -15.63
CA LYS A 7 22.21 4.04 -15.16
C LYS A 7 22.23 5.08 -16.28
N GLN A 8 22.21 4.67 -17.55
CA GLN A 8 22.53 5.57 -18.66
C GLN A 8 21.32 6.12 -19.46
N PHE A 9 20.12 5.60 -19.26
CA PHE A 9 18.93 6.01 -20.01
C PHE A 9 18.13 7.19 -19.40
N LEU A 10 18.63 7.82 -18.33
CA LEU A 10 17.84 8.82 -17.58
C LEU A 10 17.89 10.26 -18.14
N ALA A 11 18.70 10.54 -19.16
CA ALA A 11 18.87 11.90 -19.67
C ALA A 11 17.86 12.31 -20.76
N VAL A 12 17.35 11.34 -21.55
CA VAL A 12 16.50 11.65 -22.71
C VAL A 12 15.03 11.61 -22.31
N ALA A 13 14.26 12.63 -22.70
CA ALA A 13 12.82 12.65 -22.46
C ALA A 13 12.13 11.55 -23.29
N PRO A 14 11.15 10.84 -22.72
CA PRO A 14 10.41 9.81 -23.45
C PRO A 14 9.59 10.41 -24.59
N ASP A 15 9.30 9.63 -25.62
CA ASP A 15 8.40 10.07 -26.70
C ASP A 15 6.98 10.36 -26.19
N ILE A 16 6.36 11.41 -26.70
CA ILE A 16 5.04 11.90 -26.25
C ILE A 16 3.95 10.87 -26.56
N THR A 17 3.98 10.22 -27.73
CA THR A 17 2.99 9.20 -28.12
C THR A 17 3.06 8.00 -27.17
N SER A 18 4.28 7.56 -26.87
CA SER A 18 4.54 6.47 -25.93
C SER A 18 4.08 6.83 -24.51
N ALA A 19 4.26 8.08 -24.09
CA ALA A 19 3.77 8.59 -22.80
C ALA A 19 2.23 8.72 -22.76
N GLN A 20 1.57 9.08 -23.86
CA GLN A 20 0.10 9.13 -23.95
C GLN A 20 -0.50 7.73 -23.83
N ALA A 21 0.04 6.75 -24.55
CA ALA A 21 -0.39 5.35 -24.41
C ALA A 21 -0.21 4.84 -22.96
N ALA A 22 0.86 5.28 -22.28
CA ALA A 22 1.09 4.98 -20.86
C ALA A 22 0.01 5.54 -19.96
N LEU A 23 -0.36 6.80 -20.21
CA LEU A 23 -1.36 7.52 -19.42
C LEU A 23 -2.72 6.84 -19.53
N THR A 24 -3.13 6.47 -20.74
CA THR A 24 -4.40 5.77 -20.98
C THR A 24 -4.44 4.44 -20.24
N ASP A 25 -3.36 3.66 -20.30
CA ASP A 25 -3.25 2.37 -19.61
C ASP A 25 -3.33 2.51 -18.08
N ILE A 26 -2.58 3.46 -17.49
CA ILE A 26 -2.63 3.72 -16.04
C ILE A 26 -4.01 4.18 -15.58
N GLN A 27 -4.70 4.99 -16.40
CA GLN A 27 -6.07 5.40 -16.09
C GLN A 27 -7.02 4.21 -16.02
N LEU A 28 -6.86 3.21 -16.91
CA LEU A 28 -7.64 1.97 -16.85
C LEU A 28 -7.31 1.16 -15.59
N VAL A 29 -6.02 1.01 -15.26
CA VAL A 29 -5.58 0.27 -14.07
C VAL A 29 -6.10 0.92 -12.78
N LEU A 30 -6.01 2.24 -12.65
CA LEU A 30 -6.50 2.97 -11.47
C LEU A 30 -8.02 2.97 -11.34
N ARG A 31 -8.74 2.87 -12.47
CA ARG A 31 -10.20 2.82 -12.51
C ARG A 31 -10.74 1.46 -12.06
N GLY A 32 -10.05 0.38 -12.43
CA GLY A 32 -10.48 -0.99 -12.14
C GLY A 32 -11.54 -1.52 -13.12
N PRO A 33 -11.94 -2.80 -12.98
CA PRO A 33 -12.87 -3.43 -13.91
C PRO A 33 -14.28 -2.85 -13.79
N SER A 34 -15.00 -2.83 -14.92
CA SER A 34 -16.40 -2.40 -14.96
C SER A 34 -17.29 -3.35 -14.13
N ARG A 35 -18.30 -2.79 -13.45
CA ARG A 35 -19.35 -3.58 -12.78
C ARG A 35 -20.38 -4.17 -13.77
N GLY A 36 -20.14 -4.02 -15.08
CA GLY A 36 -21.02 -4.51 -16.12
C GLY A 36 -22.25 -3.61 -16.28
N LYS A 37 -23.45 -4.21 -16.25
CA LYS A 37 -24.71 -3.54 -16.58
C LYS A 37 -25.19 -2.52 -15.52
N SER A 38 -24.69 -2.61 -14.29
CA SER A 38 -25.16 -1.77 -13.17
C SER A 38 -24.48 -0.39 -13.10
N GLY A 39 -23.58 -0.07 -14.03
CA GLY A 39 -22.81 1.17 -13.98
C GLY A 39 -21.76 1.17 -12.87
N GLY A 40 -20.71 1.98 -13.06
CA GLY A 40 -19.60 2.10 -12.10
C GLY A 40 -18.52 1.03 -12.25
N PHE A 41 -17.48 1.16 -11.42
CA PHE A 41 -16.26 0.36 -11.47
C PHE A 41 -16.01 -0.31 -10.12
N ILE A 42 -15.44 -1.50 -10.15
CA ILE A 42 -14.95 -2.20 -8.96
C ILE A 42 -13.62 -1.53 -8.60
N PRO A 43 -13.44 -1.05 -7.36
CA PRO A 43 -12.16 -0.49 -6.96
C PRO A 43 -11.07 -1.55 -7.15
N PRO A 44 -9.98 -1.25 -7.86
CA PRO A 44 -8.92 -2.23 -8.07
C PRO A 44 -8.24 -2.56 -6.75
N ASP A 45 -7.89 -3.83 -6.56
CA ASP A 45 -7.15 -4.35 -5.41
C ASP A 45 -5.68 -3.88 -5.47
N LEU A 46 -5.48 -2.60 -5.15
CA LEU A 46 -4.19 -1.94 -5.09
C LEU A 46 -3.96 -1.48 -3.66
N SER A 47 -2.81 -1.87 -3.09
CA SER A 47 -2.43 -1.33 -1.79
C SER A 47 -2.37 0.21 -1.85
N PRO A 48 -2.68 0.92 -0.74
CA PRO A 48 -2.63 2.39 -0.71
C PRO A 48 -1.29 2.96 -1.19
N TRP A 49 -0.20 2.25 -0.88
CA TRP A 49 1.14 2.62 -1.33
C TRP A 49 1.26 2.56 -2.85
N VAL A 50 0.83 1.46 -3.47
CA VAL A 50 0.89 1.28 -4.94
C VAL A 50 -0.01 2.30 -5.63
N ARG A 51 -1.23 2.50 -5.13
CA ARG A 51 -2.18 3.49 -5.66
C ARG A 51 -1.59 4.90 -5.65
N ALA A 52 -0.99 5.33 -4.54
CA ALA A 52 -0.39 6.66 -4.44
C ALA A 52 0.75 6.90 -5.44
N ARG A 53 1.51 5.84 -5.80
CA ARG A 53 2.59 5.93 -6.79
C ARG A 53 2.02 5.95 -8.20
N MET A 54 1.03 5.11 -8.48
CA MET A 54 0.31 5.09 -9.76
C MET A 54 -0.40 6.43 -10.04
N GLU A 55 -0.99 7.06 -9.03
CA GLU A 55 -1.57 8.41 -9.15
C GLU A 55 -0.52 9.49 -9.42
N GLY A 56 0.66 9.36 -8.80
CA GLY A 56 1.80 10.23 -9.08
C GLY A 56 2.28 10.11 -10.53
N ILE A 57 2.44 8.88 -11.03
CA ILE A 57 2.79 8.58 -12.43
C ILE A 57 1.73 9.15 -13.37
N ARG A 58 0.43 8.93 -13.08
CA ARG A 58 -0.68 9.49 -13.86
C ARG A 58 -0.58 11.00 -13.97
N SER A 59 -0.32 11.68 -12.85
CA SER A 59 -0.21 13.15 -12.80
C SER A 59 0.99 13.64 -13.61
N ASP A 60 2.15 12.99 -13.47
CA ASP A 60 3.37 13.29 -14.22
C ASP A 60 3.14 13.17 -15.74
N LEU A 61 2.64 12.02 -16.20
CA LEU A 61 2.35 11.77 -17.61
C LEU A 61 1.27 12.72 -18.15
N ALA A 62 0.21 13.01 -17.39
CA ALA A 62 -0.83 13.95 -17.80
C ALA A 62 -0.26 15.36 -18.04
N GLN A 63 0.63 15.81 -17.16
CA GLN A 63 1.28 17.10 -17.31
C GLN A 63 2.32 17.14 -18.44
N TYR A 64 2.99 16.03 -18.70
CA TYR A 64 3.96 15.91 -19.77
C TYR A 64 3.32 15.88 -21.16
N THR A 65 2.18 15.21 -21.30
CA THR A 65 1.53 14.90 -22.59
C THR A 65 0.43 15.88 -23.01
N ASN A 66 -0.14 16.64 -22.07
CA ASN A 66 -1.24 17.56 -22.36
C ASN A 66 -0.70 18.88 -22.95
N PRO A 67 -1.07 19.26 -24.19
CA PRO A 67 -0.61 20.52 -24.82
C PRO A 67 -0.99 21.78 -24.04
N ASN A 68 -2.04 21.73 -23.23
CA ASN A 68 -2.49 22.84 -22.39
C ASN A 68 -1.73 22.92 -21.04
N SER A 69 -0.84 21.97 -20.77
CA SER A 69 -0.01 21.98 -19.56
C SER A 69 1.15 22.96 -19.71
N ALA A 70 1.41 23.75 -18.67
CA ALA A 70 2.60 24.61 -18.61
C ALA A 70 3.93 23.83 -18.69
N THR A 71 3.91 22.52 -18.42
CA THR A 71 5.08 21.64 -18.48
C THR A 71 5.03 20.66 -19.65
N TYR A 72 4.20 20.91 -20.66
CA TYR A 72 4.12 20.08 -21.87
C TYR A 72 5.49 19.81 -22.50
N GLY A 73 5.80 18.54 -22.73
CA GLY A 73 7.08 18.10 -23.30
C GLY A 73 8.30 18.27 -22.38
N ARG A 74 8.13 18.75 -21.14
CA ARG A 74 9.23 19.04 -20.19
C ARG A 74 9.27 18.05 -19.03
N TRP A 75 9.80 16.85 -19.30
CA TRP A 75 9.79 15.68 -18.41
C TRP A 75 10.08 15.99 -16.93
N GLY A 76 11.24 16.59 -16.63
CA GLY A 76 11.63 16.87 -15.25
C GLY A 76 10.74 17.91 -14.55
N LEU A 77 10.17 18.86 -15.31
CA LEU A 77 9.25 19.86 -14.75
C LEU A 77 7.87 19.27 -14.51
N SER A 78 7.38 18.40 -15.40
CA SER A 78 6.13 17.67 -15.22
C SER A 78 6.17 16.80 -13.97
N ALA A 79 7.27 16.06 -13.76
CA ALA A 79 7.43 15.23 -12.57
C ALA A 79 7.50 16.05 -11.28
N ARG A 80 8.17 17.21 -11.33
CA ARG A 80 8.24 18.14 -10.20
C ARG A 80 6.87 18.72 -9.86
N GLN A 81 6.13 19.16 -10.87
CA GLN A 81 4.80 19.73 -10.69
C GLN A 81 3.79 18.66 -10.23
N ALA A 82 3.92 17.41 -10.67
CA ALA A 82 3.18 16.27 -10.14
C ALA A 82 3.48 15.98 -8.66
N ALA A 83 4.75 16.05 -8.26
CA ALA A 83 5.13 15.89 -6.85
C ALA A 83 4.57 17.02 -5.96
N ILE A 84 4.64 18.27 -6.43
CA ILE A 84 4.06 19.43 -5.73
C ILE A 84 2.54 19.25 -5.58
N ALA A 85 1.84 18.84 -6.65
CA ALA A 85 0.41 18.58 -6.60
C ALA A 85 0.03 17.45 -5.62
N ALA A 86 0.94 16.50 -5.39
CA ALA A 86 0.78 15.42 -4.41
C ALA A 86 1.21 15.81 -2.98
N GLY A 87 1.61 17.06 -2.74
CA GLY A 87 2.13 17.52 -1.44
C GLY A 87 3.47 16.87 -1.06
N ARG A 88 4.32 16.56 -2.06
CA ARG A 88 5.59 15.87 -1.91
C ARG A 88 6.76 16.71 -2.42
N ASP A 89 7.98 16.27 -2.12
CA ASP A 89 9.22 16.98 -2.45
C ASP A 89 9.87 16.48 -3.75
N VAL A 90 11.10 16.95 -4.00
CA VAL A 90 11.96 16.59 -5.13
C VAL A 90 12.30 15.09 -5.19
N TYR A 91 12.43 14.42 -4.05
CA TYR A 91 12.65 12.97 -4.03
C TYR A 91 11.47 12.24 -4.68
N CYS A 92 10.24 12.61 -4.35
CA CYS A 92 9.06 12.02 -4.99
C CYS A 92 8.98 12.34 -6.48
N ALA A 93 9.39 13.54 -6.91
CA ALA A 93 9.47 13.88 -8.33
C ALA A 93 10.41 12.92 -9.09
N ARG A 94 11.57 12.61 -8.51
CA ARG A 94 12.52 11.63 -9.09
C ARG A 94 11.90 10.22 -9.12
N CYS A 95 11.22 9.83 -8.05
CA CYS A 95 10.51 8.54 -8.02
C CYS A 95 9.45 8.45 -9.12
N PHE A 96 8.62 9.48 -9.30
CA PHE A 96 7.61 9.50 -10.36
C PHE A 96 8.26 9.42 -11.73
N ALA A 97 9.25 10.27 -12.03
CA ALA A 97 9.96 10.23 -13.31
C ALA A 97 10.61 8.87 -13.62
N ASN A 98 11.16 8.18 -12.63
CA ASN A 98 11.74 6.85 -12.83
C ASN A 98 10.65 5.80 -13.08
N LEU A 99 9.62 5.77 -12.22
CA LEU A 99 8.51 4.82 -12.36
C LEU A 99 7.73 5.03 -13.66
N SER A 100 7.50 6.28 -14.07
CA SER A 100 6.85 6.61 -15.33
C SER A 100 7.64 6.06 -16.52
N ARG A 101 8.99 6.14 -16.49
CA ARG A 101 9.84 5.55 -17.55
C ARG A 101 9.80 4.04 -17.55
N GLU A 102 9.92 3.42 -16.38
CA GLU A 102 9.80 1.96 -16.26
C GLU A 102 8.45 1.46 -16.79
N TYR A 103 7.38 2.21 -16.51
CA TYR A 103 6.04 1.91 -17.01
C TYR A 103 5.89 2.15 -18.53
N ILE A 104 6.58 3.15 -19.08
CA ILE A 104 6.66 3.38 -20.53
C ILE A 104 7.37 2.20 -21.22
N ALA A 105 8.48 1.73 -20.64
CA ALA A 105 9.24 0.61 -21.17
C ALA A 105 8.52 -0.74 -20.99
N SER A 106 7.84 -0.93 -19.86
CA SER A 106 7.11 -2.16 -19.53
C SER A 106 5.79 -1.84 -18.84
N ARG A 107 4.71 -1.95 -19.61
CA ARG A 107 3.31 -1.72 -19.17
C ARG A 107 2.85 -2.61 -18.01
N LYS A 108 3.66 -3.60 -17.60
CA LYS A 108 3.34 -4.58 -16.56
C LYS A 108 4.02 -4.29 -15.22
N VAL A 109 4.90 -3.30 -15.15
CA VAL A 109 5.67 -3.02 -13.92
C VAL A 109 4.84 -2.10 -13.03
N LEU A 110 4.07 -2.69 -12.11
CA LEU A 110 3.50 -1.94 -11.01
C LEU A 110 4.60 -1.65 -9.96
N PRO A 111 4.60 -0.46 -9.33
CA PRO A 111 5.53 -0.15 -8.25
C PRO A 111 5.41 -1.21 -7.15
N ILE A 112 6.48 -1.95 -6.85
CA ILE A 112 6.48 -2.93 -5.76
C ILE A 112 6.74 -2.17 -4.47
N ASN A 113 5.89 -2.36 -3.45
CA ASN A 113 6.11 -1.75 -2.15
C ASN A 113 7.36 -2.38 -1.47
N PRO A 114 8.47 -1.64 -1.29
CA PRO A 114 9.67 -2.19 -0.68
C PRO A 114 9.49 -2.50 0.82
N TYR A 115 8.43 -1.96 1.43
CA TYR A 115 8.11 -2.16 2.85
C TYR A 115 7.17 -3.37 3.10
N GLY A 116 6.91 -4.19 2.08
CA GLY A 116 6.02 -5.37 2.14
C GLY A 116 4.53 -5.03 2.03
N LYS A 117 3.64 -6.03 2.17
CA LYS A 117 2.21 -5.76 2.38
C LYS A 117 2.12 -4.98 3.70
N TRP A 118 1.64 -3.75 3.67
CA TRP A 118 1.32 -3.02 4.89
C TRP A 118 0.42 -3.96 5.70
N LYS A 119 0.94 -4.48 6.82
CA LYS A 119 0.15 -5.34 7.70
C LYS A 119 -0.90 -4.44 8.33
N GLN A 120 -2.07 -4.38 7.69
CA GLN A 120 -3.29 -4.00 8.38
C GLN A 120 -3.31 -4.82 9.68
N SER A 121 -3.58 -4.17 10.82
CA SER A 121 -3.69 -4.88 12.08
C SER A 121 -4.68 -6.02 11.87
N MET A 122 -4.39 -7.21 12.41
CA MET A 122 -5.33 -8.33 12.30
C MET A 122 -6.68 -8.01 12.95
N MET A 123 -6.70 -7.03 13.85
CA MET A 123 -7.92 -6.46 14.43
C MET A 123 -8.81 -5.71 13.42
N ALA A 124 -8.38 -5.54 12.17
CA ALA A 124 -9.25 -5.07 11.10
C ALA A 124 -10.11 -6.18 10.49
N ASP A 125 -9.80 -7.44 10.77
CA ASP A 125 -10.71 -8.56 10.55
C ASP A 125 -11.76 -8.52 11.67
N GLU A 126 -13.01 -8.20 11.31
CA GLU A 126 -14.10 -8.04 12.26
C GLU A 126 -14.42 -9.35 12.99
N ASP A 127 -14.27 -10.50 12.34
CA ASP A 127 -14.57 -11.81 12.93
C ASP A 127 -13.54 -12.15 14.01
N LEU A 128 -12.26 -11.94 13.72
CA LEU A 128 -11.19 -12.09 14.71
C LEU A 128 -11.31 -11.08 15.85
N ALA A 129 -11.65 -9.83 15.54
CA ALA A 129 -11.83 -8.80 16.56
C ALA A 129 -12.99 -9.13 17.50
N ASN A 130 -14.08 -9.72 16.99
CA ASN A 130 -15.23 -10.12 17.79
C ASN A 130 -14.92 -11.35 18.67
N ASP A 131 -14.30 -12.40 18.13
CA ASP A 131 -13.85 -13.55 18.91
C ASP A 131 -12.91 -13.13 20.07
N VAL A 132 -11.98 -12.22 19.79
CA VAL A 132 -11.09 -11.67 20.82
C VAL A 132 -11.86 -10.88 21.87
N ARG A 133 -12.86 -10.06 21.48
CA ARG A 133 -13.71 -9.33 22.44
C ARG A 133 -14.50 -10.29 23.32
N GLU A 134 -15.09 -11.34 22.75
CA GLU A 134 -15.84 -12.36 23.50
C GLU A 134 -14.93 -13.04 24.53
N GLN A 135 -13.74 -13.49 24.11
CA GLN A 135 -12.79 -14.11 25.03
C GLN A 135 -12.35 -13.15 26.15
N LEU A 136 -12.17 -11.85 25.83
CA LEU A 136 -11.81 -10.84 26.81
C LEU A 136 -12.96 -10.52 27.77
N GLN A 137 -14.22 -10.59 27.32
CA GLN A 137 -15.39 -10.45 28.18
C GLN A 137 -15.50 -11.62 29.16
N GLU A 138 -15.24 -12.85 28.73
CA GLU A 138 -15.19 -14.04 29.61
C GLU A 138 -14.11 -13.92 30.69
N LEU A 139 -12.94 -13.33 30.36
CA LEU A 139 -11.83 -13.14 31.29
C LEU A 139 -12.05 -12.02 32.32
N GLY A 140 -13.04 -11.15 32.12
CA GLY A 140 -13.47 -10.13 33.06
C GLY A 140 -12.37 -9.13 33.47
N LYS A 141 -12.13 -8.96 34.78
CA LYS A 141 -11.19 -7.96 35.33
C LYS A 141 -9.70 -8.31 35.17
N PHE A 142 -9.36 -9.55 34.82
CA PHE A 142 -7.97 -10.03 34.79
C PHE A 142 -7.44 -10.18 33.36
N ILE A 143 -7.57 -9.12 32.57
CA ILE A 143 -7.05 -9.06 31.19
C ILE A 143 -5.54 -8.81 31.25
N THR A 144 -4.78 -9.72 30.65
CA THR A 144 -3.32 -9.64 30.52
C THR A 144 -2.94 -9.98 29.09
N ALA A 145 -1.89 -9.35 28.58
CA ALA A 145 -1.41 -9.60 27.21
C ALA A 145 -1.02 -11.07 26.99
N ASP A 146 -0.47 -11.76 28.00
CA ASP A 146 -0.10 -13.17 27.89
C ASP A 146 -1.31 -14.09 27.72
N LYS A 147 -2.43 -13.81 28.40
CA LYS A 147 -3.67 -14.58 28.21
C LYS A 147 -4.22 -14.44 26.79
N LEU A 148 -4.12 -13.24 26.21
CA LEU A 148 -4.51 -13.02 24.82
C LEU A 148 -3.57 -13.76 23.85
N VAL A 149 -2.27 -13.78 24.15
CA VAL A 149 -1.30 -14.57 23.38
C VAL A 149 -1.67 -16.06 23.45
N ASP A 150 -1.96 -16.58 24.64
CA ASP A 150 -2.28 -17.99 24.84
C ASP A 150 -3.58 -18.39 24.14
N TYR A 151 -4.63 -17.56 24.21
CA TYR A 151 -5.86 -17.77 23.47
C TYR A 151 -5.64 -17.82 21.95
N LEU A 152 -4.93 -16.84 21.40
CA LEU A 152 -4.62 -16.78 19.97
C LEU A 152 -3.58 -17.82 19.53
N SER A 153 -2.99 -18.57 20.46
CA SER A 153 -2.07 -19.68 20.18
C SER A 153 -2.76 -21.04 20.23
N ARG A 154 -4.06 -21.12 20.55
CA ARG A 154 -4.79 -22.39 20.54
C ARG A 154 -5.04 -22.82 19.09
N GLU A 155 -4.83 -24.10 18.79
CA GLU A 155 -4.90 -24.61 17.42
C GLU A 155 -6.27 -24.40 16.77
N ASP A 156 -7.35 -24.49 17.54
CA ASP A 156 -8.71 -24.22 17.08
C ASP A 156 -8.91 -22.77 16.62
N VAL A 157 -8.43 -21.80 17.41
CA VAL A 157 -8.48 -20.37 17.09
C VAL A 157 -7.54 -20.03 15.95
N MET A 158 -6.35 -20.62 15.93
CA MET A 158 -5.37 -20.41 14.87
C MET A 158 -5.88 -20.92 13.52
N ASN A 159 -6.50 -22.10 13.50
CA ASN A 159 -7.08 -22.67 12.29
C ASN A 159 -8.31 -21.88 11.83
N LYS A 160 -9.15 -21.41 12.76
CA LYS A 160 -10.33 -20.58 12.44
C LYS A 160 -9.95 -19.28 11.72
N HIS A 161 -8.86 -18.65 12.14
CA HIS A 161 -8.43 -17.32 11.65
C HIS A 161 -7.22 -17.36 10.70
N GLY A 162 -6.80 -18.54 10.24
CA GLY A 162 -5.67 -18.69 9.31
C GLY A 162 -4.34 -18.19 9.86
N LEU A 163 -4.12 -18.32 11.16
CA LEU A 163 -2.89 -17.92 11.84
C LEU A 163 -1.83 -19.02 11.74
N ASP A 164 -0.75 -18.78 11.00
CA ASP A 164 0.36 -19.74 10.90
C ASP A 164 1.36 -19.66 12.07
N LYS A 165 1.32 -18.57 12.85
CA LYS A 165 2.34 -18.27 13.87
C LYS A 165 1.74 -17.67 15.12
N LYS A 166 2.27 -18.09 16.28
CA LYS A 166 2.04 -17.47 17.58
C LYS A 166 2.40 -15.98 17.52
N ILE A 167 1.47 -15.14 17.97
CA ILE A 167 1.70 -13.70 18.06
C ILE A 167 2.62 -13.36 19.24
N SER A 168 3.38 -12.27 19.12
CA SER A 168 4.21 -11.77 20.22
C SER A 168 3.37 -11.05 21.28
N VAL A 169 3.85 -11.01 22.52
CA VAL A 169 3.26 -10.20 23.61
C VAL A 169 3.12 -8.73 23.20
N ARG A 170 4.09 -8.19 22.44
CA ARG A 170 4.03 -6.82 21.91
C ARG A 170 2.84 -6.62 20.96
N THR A 171 2.55 -7.62 20.12
CA THR A 171 1.40 -7.62 19.22
C THR A 171 0.09 -7.68 20.00
N ALA A 172 0.00 -8.57 21.01
CA ALA A 172 -1.17 -8.66 21.89
C ALA A 172 -1.45 -7.36 22.64
N ARG A 173 -0.42 -6.68 23.15
CA ARG A 173 -0.54 -5.34 23.76
C ARG A 173 -1.11 -4.32 22.79
N ARG A 174 -0.66 -4.34 21.52
CA ARG A 174 -1.20 -3.46 20.48
C ARG A 174 -2.68 -3.74 20.22
N TYR A 175 -3.08 -5.00 20.14
CA TYR A 175 -4.49 -5.37 19.94
C TYR A 175 -5.39 -4.93 21.11
N LEU A 176 -4.93 -5.11 22.35
CA LEU A 176 -5.67 -4.62 23.53
C LEU A 176 -5.85 -3.11 23.50
N ASN A 177 -4.81 -2.36 23.13
CA ASN A 177 -4.90 -0.90 22.97
C ASN A 177 -5.86 -0.50 21.83
N GLU A 178 -5.81 -1.21 20.70
CA GLU A 178 -6.64 -0.95 19.53
C GLU A 178 -8.13 -1.24 19.78
N LEU A 179 -8.42 -2.25 20.60
CA LEU A 179 -9.78 -2.59 21.06
C LEU A 179 -10.25 -1.75 22.26
N GLY A 180 -9.40 -0.87 22.81
CA GLY A 180 -9.74 0.04 23.90
C GLY A 180 -9.74 -0.57 25.31
N TYR A 181 -9.14 -1.75 25.51
CA TYR A 181 -9.10 -2.41 26.83
C TYR A 181 -7.95 -1.90 27.71
N ARG A 182 -8.24 -1.73 29.00
CA ARG A 182 -7.21 -1.55 30.05
C ARG A 182 -6.76 -2.92 30.54
N TYR A 183 -5.46 -3.17 30.55
CA TYR A 183 -4.89 -4.46 30.96
C TYR A 183 -3.73 -4.28 31.94
N VAL A 184 -3.49 -5.32 32.75
CA VAL A 184 -2.37 -5.35 33.68
C VAL A 184 -1.12 -5.80 32.93
N LEU A 185 -0.02 -5.07 33.08
CA LEU A 185 1.29 -5.52 32.61
C LEU A 185 1.68 -6.74 33.45
N SER A 186 1.91 -7.87 32.82
CA SER A 186 2.51 -9.03 33.48
C SER A 186 3.85 -8.63 34.09
N SER A 187 3.87 -8.50 35.41
CA SER A 187 5.09 -8.36 36.19
C SER A 187 5.96 -9.57 35.91
N HIS A 188 7.07 -9.36 35.21
CA HIS A 188 8.11 -10.38 35.11
C HIS A 188 8.64 -10.61 36.53
N SER A 189 8.33 -11.77 37.12
CA SER A 189 9.14 -12.35 38.18
C SER A 189 10.45 -12.82 37.53
N SER A 190 11.53 -12.15 37.94
CA SER A 190 12.98 -12.42 37.86
C SER A 190 13.50 -13.47 36.86
#